data_AF-A0A1G0NMG1-F1
#
_entry.id   AF-A0A1G0NMG1-F1
#
_cell.length_a   1.000
_cell.length_b   1.000
_cell.length_c   1.000
_cell.angle_alpha   90.00
_cell.angle_beta   90.00
_cell.angle_gamma   90.00
#
_symmetry.space_group_name_H-M   'P 1'
#
loop_
_entity.id
_entity.type
_entity.pdbx_description
1 polymer ?
#
loop_
_entity_poly.entity_id
_entity_poly.type
_entity_poly.pdbx_seq_one_letter_code
_entity_poly.pdbx_strand_id
1 'polypeptide(L)'
;MSKVGSSLPLEQRGQFAAQVAHINKVQRLLEWSEIEFYCMRWFKVRWPIAVLFQDHSAFVLGAGTLRAPGISAPVSVWAVGGHIFSIESEVPLKPFRTATDVSFVLAEAAAQPCAPADPLQRPSAASAVG
;
A
#
# COMPACT_ATOMS: atom_id res chain seq x y z
N MET A 1 17.63 4.94 0.75
CA MET A 1 16.18 5.19 0.90
C MET A 1 15.42 4.29 -0.08
N SER A 2 14.22 3.82 0.27
CA SER A 2 13.39 3.04 -0.67
C SER A 2 12.87 3.92 -1.80
N LYS A 3 12.48 3.31 -2.94
CA LYS A 3 11.93 4.06 -4.08
C LYS A 3 10.62 4.77 -3.72
N VAL A 4 9.74 4.10 -2.96
CA VAL A 4 8.49 4.68 -2.44
C VAL A 4 8.77 5.89 -1.54
N GLY A 5 9.69 5.77 -0.57
CA GLY A 5 10.03 6.90 0.30
C GLY A 5 10.62 8.10 -0.46
N SER A 6 11.25 7.85 -1.62
CA SER A 6 11.83 8.92 -2.45
C SER A 6 10.79 9.60 -3.35
N SER A 7 9.67 8.94 -3.67
CA SER A 7 8.58 9.51 -4.48
C SER A 7 7.60 10.36 -3.67
N LEU A 8 7.62 10.26 -2.33
CA LEU A 8 6.76 11.06 -1.47
C LEU A 8 7.15 12.55 -1.48
N PRO A 9 6.20 13.46 -1.14
CA PRO A 9 6.49 14.85 -0.83
C PRO A 9 7.61 14.97 0.22
N LEU A 10 8.45 16.00 0.10
CA LEU A 10 9.68 16.16 0.92
C LEU A 10 9.40 16.03 2.44
N GLU A 11 8.32 16.65 2.87
CA GLU A 11 7.81 16.67 4.24
C GLU A 11 7.40 15.28 4.78
N GLN A 12 6.94 14.38 3.91
CA GLN A 12 6.55 13.01 4.29
C GLN A 12 7.72 12.02 4.25
N ARG A 13 8.83 12.34 3.56
CA ARG A 13 9.98 11.40 3.43
C ARG A 13 10.61 11.04 4.77
N GLY A 14 10.74 12.03 5.65
CA GLY A 14 11.27 11.83 7.01
C GLY A 14 10.36 10.95 7.85
N GLN A 15 9.05 11.20 7.80
CA GLN A 15 8.03 10.40 8.48
C GLN A 15 8.03 8.96 7.97
N PHE A 16 8.04 8.76 6.65
CA PHE A 16 8.12 7.43 6.04
C PHE A 16 9.36 6.67 6.51
N ALA A 17 10.55 7.28 6.45
CA ALA A 17 11.79 6.64 6.89
C ALA A 17 11.75 6.28 8.39
N ALA A 18 11.23 7.17 9.23
CA ALA A 18 11.08 6.93 10.65
C ALA A 18 10.07 5.80 10.95
N GLN A 19 8.97 5.74 10.21
CA GLN A 19 7.99 4.66 10.34
C GLN A 19 8.60 3.31 9.93
N VAL A 20 9.29 3.23 8.79
CA VAL A 20 9.98 1.99 8.36
C VAL A 20 10.94 1.49 9.44
N ALA A 21 11.67 2.39 10.10
CA ALA A 21 12.58 2.04 11.20
C ALA A 21 11.86 1.54 12.47
N HIS A 22 10.57 1.84 12.64
CA HIS A 22 9.76 1.42 13.79
C HIS A 22 8.97 0.13 13.54
N ILE A 23 8.90 -0.37 12.31
CA ILE A 23 8.27 -1.65 11.98
C ILE A 23 9.05 -2.76 12.68
N ASN A 24 8.36 -3.50 13.55
CA ASN A 24 8.97 -4.62 14.29
C ASN A 24 8.13 -5.90 14.23
N LYS A 25 6.97 -5.86 13.57
CA LYS A 25 6.17 -7.03 13.23
C LYS A 25 5.69 -6.88 11.78
N VAL A 26 5.86 -7.97 11.03
CA VAL A 26 5.33 -8.13 9.68
C VAL A 26 4.38 -9.32 9.72
N GLN A 27 3.15 -9.12 9.24
CA GLN A 27 2.15 -10.17 9.13
C GLN A 27 1.81 -10.39 7.66
N ARG A 28 1.53 -11.64 7.31
CA ARG A 28 1.17 -12.00 5.94
C ARG A 28 -0.24 -12.55 6.01
N LEU A 29 -1.16 -11.92 5.28
CA LEU A 29 -2.56 -12.33 5.25
C LEU A 29 -2.81 -13.31 4.11
N LEU A 30 -4.06 -13.81 4.06
CA LEU A 30 -4.60 -14.82 3.16
C LEU A 30 -3.91 -14.88 1.78
N GLU A 31 -3.52 -16.08 1.36
CA GLU A 31 -2.87 -16.37 0.07
C GLU A 31 -1.60 -15.56 -0.27
N TRP A 32 -1.04 -14.80 0.69
CA TRP A 32 0.03 -13.85 0.45
C TRP A 32 -0.36 -12.71 -0.52
N SER A 33 -1.63 -12.35 -0.62
CA SER A 33 -2.04 -11.15 -1.37
C SER A 33 -1.67 -9.86 -0.63
N GLU A 34 -1.51 -9.93 0.69
CA GLU A 34 -1.27 -8.77 1.54
C GLU A 34 -0.20 -9.05 2.61
N ILE A 35 0.68 -8.06 2.81
CA ILE A 35 1.72 -8.05 3.83
C ILE A 35 1.55 -6.78 4.67
N GLU A 36 1.13 -6.94 5.92
CA GLU A 36 0.89 -5.85 6.86
C GLU A 36 2.12 -5.57 7.73
N PHE A 37 2.27 -4.30 8.12
CA PHE A 37 3.35 -3.79 8.96
C PHE A 37 2.82 -3.21 10.26
N TYR A 38 3.51 -3.53 11.34
CA TYR A 38 3.13 -3.09 12.67
C TYR A 38 4.33 -2.59 13.47
N CYS A 39 4.09 -1.53 14.24
CA CYS A 39 4.93 -1.14 15.36
C CYS A 39 4.29 -1.65 16.65
N MET A 40 4.76 -2.78 17.17
CA MET A 40 4.25 -3.40 18.40
C MET A 40 4.98 -2.84 19.63
N ARG A 41 4.24 -2.51 20.70
CA ARG A 41 4.75 -2.25 22.04
C ARG A 41 3.91 -3.00 23.06
N TRP A 42 4.54 -3.85 23.88
CA TRP A 42 3.85 -4.63 24.92
C TRP A 42 2.58 -5.34 24.39
N PHE A 43 2.69 -5.98 23.23
CA PHE A 43 1.61 -6.70 22.53
C PHE A 43 0.49 -5.85 21.90
N LYS A 44 0.60 -4.52 21.87
CA LYS A 44 -0.34 -3.63 21.18
C LYS A 44 0.32 -2.93 20.00
N VAL A 45 -0.44 -2.73 18.92
CA VAL A 45 -0.01 -1.84 17.81
C VAL A 45 0.02 -0.42 18.35
N ARG A 46 1.20 0.20 18.35
CA ARG A 46 1.44 1.53 18.91
C ARG A 46 2.55 2.26 18.18
N TRP A 47 2.17 3.02 17.17
CA TRP A 47 3.04 3.96 16.48
C TRP A 47 3.31 5.21 17.33
N PRO A 48 4.56 5.74 17.33
CA PRO A 48 4.83 7.06 17.91
C PRO A 48 4.08 8.15 17.13
N ILE A 49 3.34 9.02 17.82
CA ILE A 49 2.54 10.09 17.17
C ILE A 49 3.43 11.00 16.30
N ALA A 50 4.65 11.30 16.76
CA ALA A 50 5.58 12.17 16.06
C ALA A 50 6.04 11.65 14.68
N VAL A 51 5.84 10.36 14.37
CA VAL A 51 6.22 9.79 13.06
C VAL A 51 5.04 9.62 12.12
N LEU A 52 3.80 9.87 12.56
CA LEU A 52 2.61 9.70 11.73
C LEU A 52 2.52 10.77 10.63
N PHE A 53 1.99 10.37 9.47
CA PHE A 53 1.53 11.30 8.44
C PHE A 53 0.34 12.11 8.96
N GLN A 54 0.15 13.31 8.41
CA GLN A 54 -0.99 14.17 8.77
C GLN A 54 -2.33 13.61 8.28
N ASP A 55 -2.35 12.97 7.12
CA ASP A 55 -3.54 12.28 6.62
C ASP A 55 -3.69 10.92 7.31
N HIS A 56 -4.82 10.74 7.98
CA HIS A 56 -5.16 9.52 8.72
C HIS A 56 -6.13 8.60 7.97
N SER A 57 -6.59 9.01 6.78
CA SER A 57 -7.41 8.17 5.91
C SER A 57 -6.59 7.04 5.27
N ALA A 58 -7.27 6.15 4.53
CA ALA A 58 -6.59 5.13 3.74
C ALA A 58 -6.18 5.71 2.38
N PHE A 59 -4.88 5.67 2.06
CA PHE A 59 -4.36 6.18 0.78
C PHE A 59 -3.13 5.41 0.29
N VAL A 60 -2.90 5.44 -1.02
CA VAL A 60 -1.75 4.79 -1.66
C VAL A 60 -0.51 5.69 -1.55
N LEU A 61 0.54 5.18 -0.92
CA LEU A 61 1.87 5.82 -0.84
C LEU A 61 2.66 5.67 -2.15
N GLY A 62 2.42 4.57 -2.86
CA GLY A 62 3.02 4.31 -4.17
C GLY A 62 2.59 2.96 -4.73
N ALA A 63 2.39 2.90 -6.04
CA ALA A 63 2.14 1.67 -6.77
C ALA A 63 3.34 1.33 -7.66
N GLY A 64 3.52 0.06 -7.97
CA GLY A 64 4.66 -0.39 -8.73
C GLY A 64 4.68 -1.90 -8.97
N THR A 65 5.88 -2.41 -9.22
CA THR A 65 6.11 -3.85 -9.44
C THR A 65 7.24 -4.32 -8.54
N LEU A 66 6.96 -5.34 -7.73
CA LEU A 66 8.00 -6.15 -7.08
C LEU A 66 8.60 -7.09 -8.12
N ARG A 67 9.93 -7.18 -8.14
CA ARG A 67 10.69 -8.02 -9.07
C ARG A 67 11.75 -8.81 -8.32
N ALA A 68 11.90 -10.06 -8.70
CA ALA A 68 13.02 -10.93 -8.38
C ALA A 68 13.34 -11.77 -9.64
N PRO A 69 14.48 -12.49 -9.70
CA PRO A 69 14.79 -13.34 -10.85
C PRO A 69 13.64 -14.32 -11.18
N GLY A 70 13.02 -14.14 -12.34
CA GLY A 70 11.90 -14.98 -12.81
C GLY A 70 10.54 -14.75 -12.14
N ILE A 71 10.40 -13.74 -11.27
CA ILE A 71 9.15 -13.46 -10.53
C ILE A 71 8.84 -11.97 -10.58
N SER A 72 7.58 -11.62 -10.87
CA SER A 72 7.10 -10.23 -10.79
C SER A 72 5.67 -10.17 -10.30
N ALA A 73 5.34 -9.16 -9.49
CA ALA A 73 3.98 -8.88 -9.06
C ALA A 73 3.72 -7.37 -9.04
N PRO A 74 2.61 -6.89 -9.64
CA PRO A 74 2.15 -5.53 -9.40
C PRO A 74 1.74 -5.39 -7.93
N VAL A 75 2.13 -4.28 -7.30
CA VAL A 75 1.84 -4.04 -5.89
C VAL A 75 1.50 -2.59 -5.61
N SER A 76 0.71 -2.38 -4.57
CA SER A 76 0.44 -1.07 -3.97
C SER A 76 0.94 -1.04 -2.54
N VAL A 77 1.55 0.08 -2.14
CA VAL A 77 1.94 0.35 -0.76
C VAL A 77 0.94 1.32 -0.17
N TRP A 78 0.32 0.94 0.94
CA TRP A 78 -0.77 1.69 1.55
C TRP A 78 -0.36 2.33 2.87
N ALA A 79 -1.00 3.47 3.16
CA ALA A 79 -1.06 4.06 4.49
C ALA A 79 -2.51 4.05 5.00
N VAL A 80 -2.67 3.79 6.29
CA VAL A 80 -3.96 3.85 7.01
C VAL A 80 -3.70 4.40 8.41
N GLY A 81 -4.56 5.30 8.90
CA GLY A 81 -4.40 5.83 10.26
C GLY A 81 -3.07 6.56 10.48
N GLY A 82 -2.56 7.22 9.42
CA GLY A 82 -1.34 8.02 9.47
C GLY A 82 -0.04 7.21 9.39
N HIS A 83 -0.09 5.91 9.11
CA HIS A 83 1.13 5.09 9.02
C HIS A 83 1.12 4.10 7.87
N ILE A 84 2.32 3.68 7.43
CA ILE A 84 2.53 2.61 6.46
C ILE A 84 1.85 1.35 7.01
N PHE A 85 0.89 0.83 6.26
CA PHE A 85 0.03 -0.25 6.71
C PHE A 85 0.35 -1.56 5.99
N SER A 86 0.30 -1.59 4.66
CA SER A 86 0.42 -2.84 3.90
C SER A 86 1.18 -2.69 2.58
N ILE A 87 1.67 -3.82 2.06
CA ILE A 87 1.89 -4.05 0.63
C ILE A 87 0.83 -5.03 0.17
N GLU A 88 0.10 -4.66 -0.88
CA GLU A 88 -1.00 -5.45 -1.43
C GLU A 88 -0.76 -5.77 -2.91
N SER A 89 -1.29 -6.90 -3.34
CA SER A 89 -1.16 -7.45 -4.68
C SER A 89 -2.40 -8.28 -5.04
N GLU A 90 -2.88 -8.13 -6.27
CA GLU A 90 -3.92 -9.02 -6.80
C GLU A 90 -3.37 -10.42 -7.12
N VAL A 91 -2.05 -10.55 -7.30
CA VAL A 91 -1.39 -11.85 -7.50
C VAL A 91 -0.67 -12.31 -6.22
N PRO A 92 -0.61 -13.62 -5.93
CA PRO A 92 0.04 -14.12 -4.71
C PRO A 92 1.52 -13.70 -4.60
N LEU A 93 1.90 -13.08 -3.48
CA LEU A 93 3.29 -12.71 -3.18
C LEU A 93 4.10 -13.88 -2.59
N LYS A 94 3.50 -15.05 -2.41
CA LYS A 94 4.15 -16.25 -1.87
C LYS A 94 5.49 -16.60 -2.56
N PRO A 95 5.64 -16.48 -3.90
CA PRO A 95 6.91 -16.74 -4.57
C PRO A 95 8.06 -15.82 -4.11
N PHE A 96 7.76 -14.62 -3.60
CA PHE A 96 8.77 -13.69 -3.08
C PHE A 96 9.32 -14.10 -1.70
N ARG A 97 8.72 -15.09 -1.02
CA ARG A 97 9.13 -15.51 0.33
C ARG A 97 10.61 -15.87 0.44
N THR A 98 11.13 -16.55 -0.57
CA THR A 98 12.50 -17.09 -0.61
C THR A 98 13.33 -16.44 -1.71
N ALA A 99 12.78 -15.41 -2.37
CA ALA A 99 13.48 -14.71 -3.43
C ALA A 99 14.61 -13.87 -2.85
N THR A 100 15.75 -13.86 -3.54
CA THR A 100 16.83 -12.91 -3.32
C THR A 100 16.70 -11.76 -4.33
N ASP A 101 17.43 -10.67 -4.08
CA ASP A 101 17.52 -9.53 -5.02
C ASP A 101 16.15 -8.92 -5.36
N VAL A 102 15.25 -8.94 -4.37
CA VAL A 102 13.92 -8.35 -4.48
C VAL A 102 14.07 -6.84 -4.62
N SER A 103 13.54 -6.31 -5.72
CA SER A 103 13.54 -4.89 -6.02
C SER A 103 12.13 -4.40 -6.27
N PHE A 104 11.88 -3.14 -5.94
CA PHE A 104 10.63 -2.46 -6.24
C PHE A 104 10.89 -1.45 -7.35
N VAL A 105 10.03 -1.45 -8.37
CA VAL A 105 10.02 -0.46 -9.45
C VAL A 105 8.72 0.32 -9.32
N LEU A 106 8.83 1.62 -9.01
CA LEU A 106 7.66 2.49 -8.94
C LEU A 106 7.03 2.57 -10.34
N ALA A 107 5.72 2.47 -10.41
CA ALA A 107 5.01 2.82 -11.64
C ALA A 107 5.25 4.31 -11.89
N GLU A 108 5.69 4.66 -13.10
CA GLU A 108 5.66 6.05 -13.52
C GLU A 108 4.21 6.50 -13.43
N ALA A 109 3.96 7.64 -12.80
CA ALA A 109 2.60 8.14 -12.64
C ALA A 109 2.01 8.38 -14.03
N ALA A 110 1.29 7.38 -14.55
CA ALA A 110 0.30 7.64 -15.57
C ALA A 110 -0.67 8.61 -14.92
N ALA A 111 -0.58 9.89 -15.31
CA ALA A 111 -1.49 10.91 -14.87
C ALA A 111 -2.91 10.43 -15.15
N GLN A 112 -3.61 9.94 -14.12
CA GLN A 112 -5.04 9.74 -14.17
C GLN A 112 -5.68 10.99 -13.59
N PRO A 113 -6.33 11.84 -14.42
CA PRO A 113 -7.12 12.93 -13.91
C PRO A 113 -8.23 12.35 -13.04
N CYS A 114 -8.32 12.89 -11.83
CA CYS A 114 -9.41 12.66 -10.91
C CYS A 114 -10.70 13.16 -11.58
N ALA A 115 -11.44 12.26 -12.22
CA ALA A 115 -12.84 12.50 -12.57
C ALA A 115 -13.68 11.85 -11.46
N PRO A 116 -14.47 12.62 -10.69
CA PRO A 116 -15.40 12.02 -9.74
C PRO A 116 -16.44 11.22 -10.52
N ALA A 117 -16.64 9.96 -10.13
CA ALA A 117 -17.76 9.17 -10.61
C ALA A 117 -19.07 9.86 -10.19
N ASP A 118 -19.82 10.32 -11.19
CA ASP A 118 -21.15 10.89 -11.04
C ASP A 118 -22.10 9.85 -10.40
N PRO A 119 -22.82 10.13 -9.28
CA PRO A 119 -23.64 9.13 -8.59
C PRO A 119 -24.99 8.79 -9.24
N LEU A 120 -25.32 9.28 -10.44
CA LEU A 120 -26.66 9.13 -11.03
C LEU A 120 -26.65 8.38 -12.37
N GLN A 121 -26.39 7.07 -12.33
CA GLN A 121 -26.90 6.17 -13.36
C GLN A 121 -27.34 4.83 -12.76
N ARG A 122 -28.54 4.82 -12.17
CA ARG A 122 -29.30 3.58 -11.94
C ARG A 122 -29.80 3.08 -13.30
N PRO A 123 -29.57 1.80 -13.68
CA PRO A 123 -30.25 1.24 -14.83
C PRO A 123 -31.74 1.07 -14.52
N SER A 124 -32.57 1.61 -15.42
CA SER A 124 -34.01 1.46 -15.47
C SER A 124 -34.40 -0.01 -15.60
N ALA A 125 -35.10 -0.56 -14.59
CA ALA A 125 -35.78 -1.83 -14.72
C ALA A 125 -37.20 -1.57 -15.23
N ALA A 126 -37.41 -1.85 -16.52
CA ALA A 126 -38.73 -1.96 -17.10
C ALA A 126 -39.48 -3.13 -16.44
N SER A 127 -40.55 -2.83 -15.71
CA SER A 127 -41.57 -3.83 -15.37
C SER A 127 -42.37 -4.16 -16.62
N ALA A 128 -42.11 -5.34 -17.18
CA ALA A 128 -43.08 -6.04 -18.01
C ALA A 128 -44.18 -6.57 -17.09
N VAL A 129 -45.42 -6.10 -17.30
CA VAL A 129 -46.63 -6.74 -16.79
C VAL A 129 -47.20 -7.53 -17.97
N GLY A 130 -47.24 -8.85 -17.81
CA GLY A 130 -48.18 -9.73 -18.50
C GLY A 130 -49.33 -10.06 -17.57
#